data_AF-A0A5N6U166-F1
#
_entry.id   AF-A0A5N6U166-F1
#
_cell.length_a   1.000
_cell.length_b   1.000
_cell.length_c   1.000
_cell.angle_alpha   90.00
_cell.angle_beta   90.00
_cell.angle_gamma   90.00
#
_symmetry.space_group_name_H-M   'P 1'
#
loop_
_entity.id
_entity.type
_entity.pdbx_description
1 polymer ?
#
loop_
_entity_poly.entity_id
_entity_poly.type
_entity_poly.pdbx_seq_one_letter_code
_entity_poly.pdbx_strand_id
1 'polypeptide(L)'
;MPKFYDTISDDLRDWALRQSVFFVASAPLRGRHVNLSPKGLPDTSFDILGPNEAAYVDSTGSGGETISHVRENGRITVMFCSFETSPRIMRFFCTGSVIEWNEPEFHRYVQRMSGKNLRAARAIIKLDVFKVQTACGFGVPQLALAHDPDTNEPKPYLKDRATISHWGDKKVEANELRKYQQEWNSRSLDGLSGLWSAMKDGHQSIWRAQLGNWMNRHRDELEMVKTTMLLAFVAMAVLQWAGYF
;
A
#
# COMPACT_ATOMS: atom_id res chain seq x y z
N MET A 1 -6.67 16.45 -0.73
CA MET A 1 -6.52 15.73 -2.03
C MET A 1 -5.17 15.03 -2.03
N PRO A 2 -5.07 13.80 -2.57
CA PRO A 2 -3.77 13.15 -2.71
C PRO A 2 -2.92 13.83 -3.79
N LYS A 3 -1.60 13.91 -3.57
CA LYS A 3 -0.62 14.27 -4.61
C LYS A 3 0.21 13.05 -4.95
N PHE A 4 0.60 12.94 -6.21
CA PHE A 4 1.39 11.82 -6.71
C PHE A 4 2.72 12.30 -7.27
N TYR A 5 3.74 11.46 -7.13
CA TYR A 5 5.09 11.71 -7.61
C TYR A 5 5.63 10.41 -8.20
N ASP A 6 6.42 10.51 -9.26
CA ASP A 6 7.05 9.35 -9.89
C ASP A 6 8.31 8.93 -9.12
N THR A 7 8.89 9.83 -8.32
CA THR A 7 10.11 9.60 -7.55
C THR A 7 10.00 10.16 -6.13
N ILE A 8 10.91 9.70 -5.26
CA ILE A 8 11.13 10.22 -3.91
C ILE A 8 12.13 11.37 -4.02
N SER A 9 11.62 12.60 -3.97
CA SER A 9 12.47 13.80 -3.84
C SER A 9 13.10 13.89 -2.44
N ASP A 10 14.14 14.72 -2.30
CA ASP A 10 14.85 14.89 -1.04
C ASP A 10 13.92 15.34 0.11
N ASP A 11 12.98 16.23 -0.17
CA ASP A 11 12.00 16.68 0.83
C ASP A 11 11.03 15.57 1.28
N LEU A 12 10.66 14.66 0.37
CA LEU A 12 9.84 13.50 0.68
C LEU A 12 10.65 12.46 1.45
N ARG A 13 11.91 12.22 1.06
CA ARG A 13 12.85 11.34 1.75
C ARG A 13 13.04 11.80 3.19
N ASP A 14 13.42 13.06 3.39
CA ASP A 14 13.67 13.61 4.71
C ASP A 14 12.41 13.59 5.59
N TRP A 15 11.23 13.85 4.99
CA TRP A 15 9.98 13.73 5.72
C TRP A 15 9.66 12.29 6.12
N ALA A 16 9.92 11.30 5.25
CA ALA A 16 9.70 9.87 5.54
C ALA A 16 10.54 9.42 6.74
N LEU A 17 11.85 9.71 6.68
CA LEU A 17 12.83 9.22 7.63
C LEU A 17 12.66 9.85 9.02
N ARG A 18 12.02 11.03 9.13
CA ARG A 18 11.67 11.62 10.43
C ARG A 18 10.54 10.91 11.18
N GLN A 19 9.73 10.09 10.52
CA GLN A 19 8.60 9.45 11.20
C GLN A 19 9.10 8.33 12.10
N SER A 20 8.55 8.18 13.31
CA SER A 20 8.99 7.15 14.26
C SER A 20 8.52 5.73 13.93
N VAL A 21 7.51 5.60 13.06
CA VAL A 21 6.91 4.34 12.66
C VAL A 21 6.56 4.37 11.18
N PHE A 22 6.69 3.22 10.53
CA PHE A 22 6.20 2.96 9.18
C PHE A 22 5.38 1.68 9.16
N PHE A 23 4.53 1.54 8.17
CA PHE A 23 3.61 0.41 8.02
C PHE A 23 3.89 -0.29 6.71
N VAL A 24 3.90 -1.61 6.75
CA VAL A 24 4.11 -2.44 5.56
C VAL A 24 2.85 -3.23 5.29
N ALA A 25 2.29 -3.07 4.10
CA ALA A 25 1.16 -3.84 3.61
C ALA A 25 1.63 -4.76 2.47
N SER A 26 1.17 -6.02 2.50
CA SER A 26 1.43 -7.02 1.46
C SER A 26 0.27 -8.01 1.40
N ALA A 27 0.08 -8.64 0.25
CA ALA A 27 -0.98 -9.63 0.08
C ALA A 27 -0.53 -10.72 -0.91
N PRO A 28 -0.98 -11.97 -0.72
CA PRO A 28 -0.74 -13.01 -1.69
C PRO A 28 -1.61 -12.78 -2.94
N LEU A 29 -1.29 -13.43 -4.05
CA LEU A 29 -2.15 -13.50 -5.23
C LEU A 29 -3.45 -14.23 -4.89
N ARG A 30 -3.33 -15.26 -4.05
CA ARG A 30 -4.44 -16.10 -3.60
C ARG A 30 -4.39 -16.27 -2.10
N GLY A 31 -5.52 -15.98 -1.45
CA GLY A 31 -5.63 -16.08 0.00
C GLY A 31 -6.73 -15.18 0.52
N ARG A 32 -7.12 -15.41 1.77
CA ARG A 32 -8.16 -14.60 2.43
C ARG A 32 -7.58 -13.47 3.27
N HIS A 33 -6.28 -13.53 3.57
CA HIS A 33 -5.63 -12.62 4.50
C HIS A 33 -4.82 -11.56 3.73
N VAL A 34 -4.93 -10.32 4.18
CA VAL A 34 -4.07 -9.21 3.77
C VAL A 34 -3.19 -8.88 4.97
N ASN A 35 -1.88 -8.84 4.78
CA ASN A 35 -0.94 -8.55 5.84
C ASN A 35 -0.74 -7.04 5.99
N LEU A 36 -0.72 -6.56 7.24
CA LEU A 36 -0.37 -5.20 7.60
C LEU A 36 0.46 -5.22 8.89
N SER A 37 1.65 -4.64 8.85
CA SER A 37 2.59 -4.68 9.98
C SER A 37 3.15 -3.30 10.29
N PRO A 38 2.95 -2.75 11.50
CA PRO A 38 3.71 -1.59 11.95
C PRO A 38 5.16 -1.99 12.25
N LYS A 39 6.10 -1.13 11.89
CA LYS A 39 7.54 -1.29 12.13
C LYS A 39 8.09 0.02 12.70
N GLY A 40 8.80 -0.10 13.82
CA GLY A 40 9.44 1.03 14.50
C GLY A 40 10.93 1.14 14.15
N LEU A 41 11.60 2.10 14.78
CA LEU A 41 13.03 2.35 14.66
C LEU A 41 13.53 2.56 13.20
N PRO A 42 12.83 3.35 12.36
CA PRO A 42 13.21 3.53 10.95
C PRO A 42 14.64 4.06 10.79
N ASP A 43 15.12 4.90 11.71
CA ASP A 43 16.52 5.35 11.73
C ASP A 43 17.53 4.19 11.75
N THR A 44 17.15 3.05 12.31
CA THR A 44 18.00 1.85 12.37
C THR A 44 17.59 0.76 11.39
N SER A 45 16.37 0.79 10.86
CA SER A 45 15.82 -0.33 10.08
C SER A 45 15.39 0.02 8.67
N PHE A 46 15.26 1.30 8.29
CA PHE A 46 14.78 1.74 6.98
C PHE A 46 15.80 2.69 6.34
N ASP A 47 15.99 2.60 5.03
CA ASP A 47 16.79 3.57 4.28
C ASP A 47 16.19 3.85 2.89
N ILE A 48 16.46 5.06 2.38
CA ILE A 48 16.08 5.49 1.03
C ILE A 48 17.39 5.67 0.27
N LEU A 49 17.66 4.71 -0.61
CA LEU A 49 18.95 4.53 -1.28
C LEU A 49 19.04 5.27 -2.62
N GLY A 50 17.91 5.80 -3.10
CA GLY A 50 17.83 6.59 -4.32
C GLY A 50 16.41 7.09 -4.58
N PRO A 51 16.17 7.77 -5.72
CA PRO A 51 14.88 8.37 -6.05
C PRO A 51 13.74 7.35 -6.21
N ASN A 52 14.06 6.08 -6.45
CA ASN A 52 13.08 5.00 -6.63
C ASN A 52 13.49 3.72 -5.91
N GLU A 53 14.47 3.79 -5.01
CA GLU A 53 14.98 2.63 -4.29
C GLU A 53 14.95 2.92 -2.79
N ALA A 54 14.29 2.06 -2.05
CA ALA A 54 14.31 2.06 -0.59
C ALA A 54 14.50 0.63 -0.11
N ALA A 55 14.85 0.47 1.16
CA ALA A 55 14.90 -0.85 1.76
C ALA A 55 14.65 -0.77 3.25
N TYR A 56 14.19 -1.90 3.80
CA TYR A 56 14.18 -2.07 5.23
C TYR A 56 14.71 -3.43 5.63
N VAL A 57 15.27 -3.48 6.82
CA VAL A 57 15.76 -4.70 7.42
C VAL A 57 14.62 -5.37 8.18
N ASP A 58 14.36 -6.61 7.81
CA ASP A 58 13.40 -7.47 8.48
C ASP A 58 14.14 -8.27 9.56
N SER A 59 13.83 -7.98 10.82
CA SER A 59 14.45 -8.64 11.98
C SER A 59 13.59 -9.80 12.48
N THR A 60 14.25 -10.81 13.05
CA THR A 60 13.62 -11.94 13.72
C THR A 60 12.76 -11.46 14.88
N GLY A 61 11.48 -11.86 14.90
CA GLY A 61 10.54 -11.56 15.98
C GLY A 61 9.09 -11.76 15.57
N SER A 62 8.69 -11.26 14.39
CA SER A 62 7.35 -11.45 13.82
C SER A 62 7.32 -12.55 12.75
N GLY A 63 6.12 -13.00 12.38
CA GLY A 63 5.91 -13.97 11.28
C GLY A 63 6.46 -13.51 9.93
N GLY A 64 6.45 -14.40 8.95
CA GLY A 64 7.07 -14.22 7.63
C GLY A 64 6.14 -13.73 6.50
N GLU A 65 4.91 -13.31 6.80
CA GLU A 65 3.87 -12.99 5.80
C GLU A 65 4.37 -12.09 4.65
N THR A 66 5.08 -11.01 4.99
CA THR A 66 5.59 -10.09 3.95
C THR A 66 6.64 -10.76 3.07
N ILE A 67 7.54 -11.57 3.63
CA ILE A 67 8.53 -12.32 2.85
C ILE A 67 7.81 -13.28 1.88
N SER A 68 6.81 -14.02 2.37
CA SER A 68 6.04 -14.96 1.55
C SER A 68 5.32 -14.26 0.39
N HIS A 69 4.60 -13.16 0.66
CA HIS A 69 3.88 -12.41 -0.38
C HIS A 69 4.82 -11.77 -1.40
N VAL A 70 5.94 -11.20 -0.93
CA VAL A 70 6.94 -10.58 -1.80
C VAL A 70 7.62 -11.63 -2.68
N ARG A 71 7.96 -12.81 -2.15
CA ARG A 71 8.51 -13.91 -2.96
C ARG A 71 7.52 -14.43 -4.00
N GLU A 72 6.22 -14.47 -3.68
CA GLU A 72 5.19 -14.93 -4.62
C GLU A 72 4.95 -13.93 -5.76
N ASN A 73 4.79 -12.64 -5.42
CA ASN A 73 4.25 -11.68 -6.38
C ASN A 73 4.84 -10.25 -6.29
N GLY A 74 5.74 -10.01 -5.34
CA GLY A 74 6.42 -8.74 -5.17
C GLY A 74 5.55 -7.57 -4.70
N ARG A 75 4.23 -7.73 -4.49
CA ARG A 75 3.34 -6.60 -4.14
C ARG A 75 3.54 -6.17 -2.71
N ILE A 76 3.96 -4.92 -2.55
CA ILE A 76 4.20 -4.31 -1.25
C ILE A 76 3.89 -2.82 -1.28
N THR A 77 3.44 -2.28 -0.16
CA THR A 77 3.30 -0.84 0.02
C THR A 77 3.83 -0.47 1.38
N VAL A 78 4.65 0.58 1.42
CA VAL A 78 5.13 1.17 2.66
C VAL A 78 4.38 2.46 2.90
N MET A 79 3.90 2.68 4.12
CA MET A 79 3.21 3.91 4.51
C MET A 79 3.90 4.54 5.72
N PHE A 80 4.06 5.85 5.66
CA PHE A 80 4.47 6.71 6.78
C PHE A 80 3.31 7.63 7.14
N CYS A 81 3.13 7.94 8.42
CA CYS A 81 2.17 8.95 8.84
C CYS A 81 2.70 9.79 10.00
N SER A 82 2.31 11.07 10.03
CA SER A 82 2.68 12.00 11.08
C SER A 82 1.70 11.95 12.25
N PHE A 83 2.26 11.78 13.44
CA PHE A 83 1.60 11.98 14.72
C PHE A 83 1.93 13.36 15.32
N GLU A 84 2.60 14.23 14.57
CA GLU A 84 2.96 15.59 15.00
C GLU A 84 1.85 16.60 14.66
N THR A 85 2.09 17.89 14.91
CA THR A 85 1.12 18.96 14.63
C THR A 85 0.66 19.00 13.17
N SER A 86 1.56 18.77 12.20
CA SER A 86 1.19 18.77 10.77
C SER A 86 0.77 17.36 10.32
N PRO A 87 -0.50 17.14 9.93
CA PRO A 87 -0.94 15.83 9.48
C PRO A 87 -0.45 15.57 8.05
N ARG A 88 0.09 14.38 7.83
CA ARG A 88 0.41 13.87 6.48
C ARG A 88 0.50 12.35 6.54
N ILE A 89 0.02 11.72 5.48
CA ILE A 89 0.28 10.31 5.16
C ILE A 89 1.09 10.28 3.87
N MET A 90 2.10 9.43 3.80
CA MET A 90 2.86 9.16 2.58
C MET A 90 2.88 7.67 2.31
N ARG A 91 2.67 7.26 1.06
CA ARG A 91 2.75 5.87 0.61
C ARG A 91 3.79 5.74 -0.48
N PHE A 92 4.61 4.70 -0.37
CA PHE A 92 5.45 4.19 -1.44
C PHE A 92 4.78 2.95 -2.01
N PHE A 93 4.25 3.07 -3.23
CA PHE A 93 3.81 1.92 -4.00
C PHE A 93 5.05 1.34 -4.70
N CYS A 94 5.34 0.08 -4.38
CA CYS A 94 6.59 -0.55 -4.77
C CYS A 94 6.40 -2.03 -5.13
N THR A 95 7.35 -2.54 -5.88
CA THR A 95 7.61 -3.98 -5.94
C THR A 95 8.74 -4.32 -4.98
N GLY A 96 8.64 -5.47 -4.32
CA GLY A 96 9.61 -5.93 -3.34
C GLY A 96 10.48 -7.06 -3.87
N SER A 97 11.68 -7.19 -3.31
CA SER A 97 12.49 -8.41 -3.37
C SER A 97 13.08 -8.69 -1.99
N VAL A 98 13.41 -9.96 -1.73
CA VAL A 98 13.95 -10.43 -0.46
C VAL A 98 15.40 -10.82 -0.66
N ILE A 99 16.28 -10.31 0.19
CA ILE A 99 17.70 -10.70 0.27
C ILE A 99 17.90 -11.29 1.67
N GLU A 100 18.05 -12.60 1.78
CA GLU A 100 18.23 -13.26 3.08
C GLU A 100 19.66 -13.08 3.62
N TRP A 101 19.83 -13.23 4.93
CA TRP A 101 21.10 -13.01 5.64
C TRP A 101 22.27 -13.85 5.10
N ASN A 102 22.00 -15.00 4.48
CA ASN A 102 22.98 -15.92 3.92
C ASN A 102 23.27 -15.67 2.43
N GLU A 103 22.60 -14.70 1.80
CA GLU A 103 22.85 -14.33 0.42
C GLU A 103 24.10 -13.43 0.30
N PRO A 104 24.92 -13.58 -0.75
CA PRO A 104 26.13 -12.77 -0.96
C PRO A 104 25.87 -11.25 -0.97
N GLU A 105 24.71 -10.85 -1.49
CA GLU A 105 24.31 -9.45 -1.61
C GLU A 105 24.01 -8.79 -0.26
N PHE A 106 23.69 -9.56 0.78
CA PHE A 106 23.19 -9.06 2.05
C PHE A 106 24.13 -8.02 2.68
N HIS A 107 25.41 -8.39 2.88
CA HIS A 107 26.38 -7.51 3.53
C HIS A 107 26.64 -6.23 2.73
N ARG A 108 26.70 -6.33 1.40
CA ARG A 108 26.84 -5.17 0.52
C ARG A 108 25.65 -4.23 0.68
N TYR A 109 24.46 -4.78 0.82
CA TYR A 109 23.24 -3.99 0.95
C TYR A 109 23.11 -3.34 2.33
N VAL A 110 23.49 -4.03 3.41
CA VAL A 110 23.63 -3.42 4.76
C VAL A 110 24.59 -2.23 4.74
N GLN A 111 25.72 -2.34 4.04
CA GLN A 111 26.67 -1.22 3.90
C GLN A 111 26.05 -0.02 3.19
N ARG A 112 25.28 -0.25 2.11
CA ARG A 112 24.53 0.83 1.41
C ARG A 112 23.53 1.51 2.34
N MET A 113 22.94 0.75 3.27
CA MET A 113 22.02 1.26 4.30
C MET A 113 22.77 1.89 5.49
N SER A 114 23.89 2.58 5.23
CA SER A 114 24.73 3.24 6.24
C SER A 114 25.25 2.31 7.35
N GLY A 115 25.42 1.02 7.07
CA GLY A 115 25.98 0.06 8.03
C GLY A 115 25.07 -0.21 9.24
N LYS A 116 23.75 -0.06 9.10
CA LYS A 116 22.76 -0.34 10.14
C LYS A 116 23.04 -1.71 10.80
N ASN A 117 23.50 -1.69 12.04
CA ASN A 117 23.92 -2.89 12.80
C ASN A 117 22.70 -3.55 13.43
N LEU A 118 22.22 -4.64 12.83
CA LEU A 118 21.03 -5.33 13.28
C LEU A 118 21.36 -6.78 13.60
N ARG A 119 21.75 -7.00 14.85
CA ARG A 119 22.10 -8.33 15.41
C ARG A 119 21.04 -9.41 15.17
N ALA A 120 19.79 -9.02 14.94
CA ALA A 120 18.67 -9.93 14.71
C ALA A 120 18.10 -9.86 13.28
N ALA A 121 18.82 -9.28 12.31
CA ALA A 121 18.36 -9.22 10.92
C ALA A 121 18.28 -10.63 10.30
N ARG A 122 17.13 -10.98 9.71
CA ARG A 122 16.95 -12.23 8.95
C ARG A 122 16.93 -12.01 7.43
N ALA A 123 16.48 -10.83 6.99
CA ALA A 123 16.44 -10.46 5.59
C ALA A 123 16.45 -8.94 5.41
N ILE A 124 16.78 -8.51 4.20
CA ILE A 124 16.51 -7.16 3.71
C ILE A 124 15.37 -7.26 2.70
N ILE A 125 14.40 -6.36 2.85
CA ILE A 125 13.34 -6.19 1.86
C ILE A 125 13.72 -4.97 1.03
N LYS A 126 14.19 -5.22 -0.20
CA LYS A 126 14.47 -4.19 -1.20
C LYS A 126 13.15 -3.76 -1.83
N LEU A 127 12.97 -2.46 -2.00
CA LEU A 127 11.77 -1.82 -2.51
C LEU A 127 12.11 -1.01 -3.76
N ASP A 128 11.56 -1.43 -4.89
CA ASP A 128 11.59 -0.69 -6.14
C ASP A 128 10.30 0.15 -6.23
N VAL A 129 10.43 1.43 -5.86
CA VAL A 129 9.31 2.39 -5.72
C VAL A 129 8.98 2.97 -7.08
N PHE A 130 7.77 2.68 -7.58
CA PHE A 130 7.30 3.19 -8.88
C PHE A 130 6.32 4.36 -8.76
N LYS A 131 5.81 4.63 -7.55
CA LYS A 131 4.90 5.76 -7.31
C LYS A 131 4.87 6.15 -5.83
N VAL A 132 4.95 7.45 -5.56
CA VAL A 132 4.77 8.03 -4.24
C VAL A 132 3.44 8.77 -4.18
N GLN A 133 2.71 8.63 -3.08
CA GLN A 133 1.47 9.37 -2.84
C GLN A 133 1.54 10.07 -1.49
N THR A 134 1.24 11.37 -1.45
CA THR A 134 0.99 12.08 -0.18
C THR A 134 -0.50 12.38 -0.03
N ALA A 135 -1.01 12.34 1.20
CA ALA A 135 -2.39 12.64 1.53
C ALA A 135 -2.49 13.41 2.86
N CYS A 136 -3.59 14.14 3.03
CA CYS A 136 -3.76 15.14 4.09
C CYS A 136 -3.77 14.60 5.52
N GLY A 137 -4.10 13.33 5.75
CA GLY A 137 -4.04 12.71 7.09
C GLY A 137 -4.92 13.38 8.16
N PHE A 138 -5.96 14.12 7.78
CA PHE A 138 -6.75 14.95 8.72
C PHE A 138 -7.44 14.18 9.85
N GLY A 139 -7.64 12.87 9.70
CA GLY A 139 -8.17 11.99 10.75
C GLY A 139 -7.11 11.18 11.50
N VAL A 140 -5.82 11.30 11.17
CA VAL A 140 -4.74 10.64 11.93
C VAL A 140 -4.55 11.43 13.24
N PRO A 141 -4.62 10.79 14.42
CA PRO A 141 -4.49 11.52 15.68
C PRO A 141 -3.09 12.12 15.84
N GLN A 142 -2.99 13.14 16.68
CA GLN A 142 -1.73 13.69 17.12
C GLN A 142 -1.32 13.02 18.44
N LEU A 143 -0.03 12.71 18.61
CA LEU A 143 0.50 12.30 19.92
C LEU A 143 0.63 13.55 20.79
N ALA A 144 -0.01 13.53 21.95
CA ALA A 144 0.00 14.63 22.92
C ALA A 144 0.36 14.11 24.32
N LEU A 145 0.77 15.02 25.20
CA LEU A 145 1.00 14.73 26.61
C LEU A 145 -0.17 15.32 27.41
N ALA A 146 -0.76 14.51 28.30
CA ALA A 146 -1.64 14.96 29.36
C ALA A 146 -0.94 14.76 30.70
N HIS A 147 -1.38 15.43 31.76
CA HIS A 147 -0.93 15.12 33.12
C HIS A 147 -1.85 14.07 33.72
N ASP A 148 -1.28 13.07 34.38
CA ASP A 148 -2.04 12.10 35.15
C ASP A 148 -2.69 12.81 36.36
N PRO A 149 -4.01 12.69 36.58
CA PRO A 149 -4.70 13.39 37.66
C PRO A 149 -4.18 13.05 39.06
N ASP A 150 -3.64 11.84 39.24
CA ASP A 150 -3.23 11.32 40.54
C ASP A 150 -1.73 11.56 40.80
N THR A 151 -0.89 11.43 39.76
CA THR A 151 0.58 11.54 39.91
C THR A 151 1.16 12.86 39.38
N ASN A 152 0.38 13.64 38.65
CA ASN A 152 0.80 14.84 37.91
C ASN A 152 1.93 14.59 36.89
N GLU A 153 2.24 13.33 36.57
CA GLU A 153 3.27 12.95 35.60
C GLU A 153 2.76 13.06 34.16
N PRO A 154 3.63 13.37 33.18
CA PRO A 154 3.25 13.43 31.78
C PRO A 154 2.93 12.03 31.24
N LYS A 155 1.71 11.86 30.73
CA LYS A 155 1.16 10.63 30.15
C LYS A 155 0.84 10.85 28.67
N PRO A 156 1.48 10.09 27.75
CA PRO A 156 1.19 10.21 26.32
C PRO A 156 -0.19 9.66 25.99
N TYR A 157 -0.89 10.34 25.08
CA TYR A 157 -2.18 9.90 24.55
C TYR A 157 -2.37 10.37 23.10
N LEU A 158 -3.29 9.72 22.38
CA LEU A 158 -3.68 10.11 21.04
C LEU A 158 -4.82 11.12 21.10
N LYS A 159 -4.54 12.35 20.65
CA LYS A 159 -5.49 13.46 20.58
C LYS A 159 -6.11 13.55 19.18
N ASP A 160 -7.43 13.52 19.13
CA ASP A 160 -8.17 13.70 17.88
C ASP A 160 -8.01 15.11 17.30
N ARG A 161 -8.11 15.20 15.97
CA ARG A 161 -8.05 16.46 15.24
C ARG A 161 -9.45 16.91 14.85
N ALA A 162 -9.78 18.18 15.10
CA ALA A 162 -10.98 18.80 14.56
C ALA A 162 -10.89 19.07 13.03
N THR A 163 -9.72 18.85 12.42
CA THR A 163 -9.43 19.21 11.03
C THR A 163 -10.35 18.51 10.02
N ILE A 164 -10.69 17.24 10.24
CA ILE A 164 -11.57 16.50 9.32
C ILE A 164 -13.01 17.01 9.38
N SER A 165 -13.52 17.30 10.59
CA SER A 165 -14.87 17.86 10.78
C SER A 165 -14.97 19.24 10.15
N HIS A 166 -14.02 20.13 10.44
CA HIS A 166 -13.99 21.48 9.88
C HIS A 166 -13.87 21.48 8.34
N TRP A 167 -13.08 20.56 7.78
CA TRP A 167 -13.01 20.40 6.31
C TRP A 167 -14.35 19.91 5.73
N GLY A 168 -15.03 19.00 6.42
CA GLY A 168 -16.35 18.50 6.05
C GLY A 168 -17.39 19.61 6.05
N ASP A 169 -17.48 20.36 7.15
CA ASP A 169 -18.41 21.49 7.31
C ASP A 169 -18.23 22.51 6.19
N LYS A 170 -16.98 22.93 5.93
CA LYS A 170 -16.66 23.85 4.84
C LYS A 170 -17.10 23.32 3.46
N LYS A 171 -16.99 22.01 3.21
CA LYS A 171 -17.42 21.40 1.94
C LYS A 171 -18.93 21.28 1.81
N VAL A 172 -19.62 21.08 2.93
CA VAL A 172 -21.09 21.09 3.00
C VAL A 172 -21.62 22.50 2.77
N GLU A 173 -21.09 23.48 3.51
CA GLU A 173 -21.46 24.90 3.38
C GLU A 173 -21.25 25.43 1.96
N ALA A 174 -20.15 25.03 1.31
CA ALA A 174 -19.87 25.39 -0.09
C ALA A 174 -20.69 24.60 -1.12
N ASN A 175 -21.51 23.63 -0.70
CA ASN A 175 -22.22 22.69 -1.57
C ASN A 175 -21.30 21.92 -2.56
N GLU A 176 -20.05 21.68 -2.17
CA GLU A 176 -19.03 21.04 -3.00
C GLU A 176 -18.84 19.55 -2.69
N LEU A 177 -19.50 19.03 -1.65
CA LEU A 177 -19.25 17.67 -1.15
C LEU A 177 -19.51 16.59 -2.20
N ARG A 178 -20.64 16.66 -2.91
CA ARG A 178 -20.98 15.66 -3.96
C ARG A 178 -20.04 15.74 -5.15
N LYS A 179 -19.68 16.95 -5.58
CA LYS A 179 -18.68 17.16 -6.64
C LYS A 179 -17.33 16.56 -6.23
N TYR A 180 -16.91 16.76 -5.00
CA TYR A 180 -15.69 16.14 -4.47
C TYR A 180 -15.76 14.61 -4.49
N GLN A 181 -16.88 14.01 -4.07
CA GLN A 181 -17.07 12.56 -4.10
C GLN A 181 -17.06 12.01 -5.53
N GLN A 182 -17.70 12.71 -6.47
CA GLN A 182 -17.69 12.36 -7.90
C GLN A 182 -16.27 12.30 -8.46
N GLU A 183 -15.47 13.33 -8.18
CA GLU A 183 -14.09 13.45 -8.66
C GLU A 183 -13.14 12.41 -8.01
N TRP A 184 -13.25 12.20 -6.69
CA TRP A 184 -12.22 11.51 -5.92
C TRP A 184 -12.62 10.14 -5.36
N ASN A 185 -13.90 9.78 -5.42
CA ASN A 185 -14.41 8.55 -4.80
C ASN A 185 -15.18 7.65 -5.77
N SER A 186 -15.27 8.00 -7.05
CA SER A 186 -15.93 7.16 -8.05
C SER A 186 -15.10 5.95 -8.47
N ARG A 187 -13.77 5.96 -8.27
CA ARG A 187 -12.86 4.86 -8.62
C ARG A 187 -11.64 4.74 -7.69
N SER A 188 -11.04 3.55 -7.64
CA SER A 188 -9.75 3.29 -7.00
C SER A 188 -8.57 3.68 -7.91
N LEU A 189 -7.35 3.66 -7.36
CA LEU A 189 -6.12 3.88 -8.14
C LEU A 189 -5.91 2.82 -9.24
N ASP A 190 -6.43 1.62 -9.03
CA ASP A 190 -6.38 0.50 -9.98
C ASP A 190 -7.61 0.45 -10.90
N GLY A 191 -8.44 1.51 -10.90
CA GLY A 191 -9.60 1.63 -11.77
C GLY A 191 -10.83 0.82 -11.35
N LEU A 192 -10.83 0.23 -10.15
CA LEU A 192 -12.01 -0.45 -9.60
C LEU A 192 -13.10 0.59 -9.25
N SER A 193 -14.36 0.20 -9.35
CA SER A 193 -15.47 1.10 -9.03
C SER A 193 -15.50 1.47 -7.53
N GLY A 194 -15.69 2.75 -7.24
CA GLY A 194 -15.83 3.28 -5.88
C GLY A 194 -17.30 3.47 -5.46
N LEU A 195 -17.60 4.64 -4.90
CA LEU A 195 -18.93 4.97 -4.39
C LEU A 195 -19.99 5.02 -5.49
N TRP A 196 -21.08 4.27 -5.31
CA TRP A 196 -22.20 4.25 -6.26
C TRP A 196 -22.90 5.61 -6.40
N SER A 197 -23.00 6.38 -5.32
CA SER A 197 -23.54 7.75 -5.37
C SER A 197 -22.70 8.66 -6.27
N ALA A 198 -21.38 8.67 -6.06
CA ALA A 198 -20.43 9.41 -6.89
C ALA A 198 -20.48 9.01 -8.37
N MET A 199 -20.65 7.71 -8.64
CA MET A 199 -20.79 7.20 -10.00
C MET A 199 -22.10 7.63 -10.66
N LYS A 200 -23.23 7.59 -9.93
CA LYS A 200 -24.54 8.08 -10.42
C LYS A 200 -24.48 9.57 -10.72
N ASP A 201 -23.90 10.35 -9.82
CA ASP A 201 -23.74 11.79 -9.96
C ASP A 201 -22.84 12.13 -11.17
N GLY A 202 -21.94 11.22 -11.57
CA GLY A 202 -21.16 11.29 -12.81
C GLY A 202 -21.73 10.54 -14.01
N HIS A 203 -23.02 10.20 -14.01
CA HIS A 203 -23.70 9.49 -15.10
C HIS A 203 -23.01 8.19 -15.56
N GLN A 204 -22.30 7.52 -14.64
CA GLN A 204 -21.65 6.24 -14.92
C GLN A 204 -22.62 5.08 -14.69
N SER A 205 -22.56 4.05 -15.55
CA SER A 205 -23.40 2.86 -15.40
C SER A 205 -22.90 1.96 -14.26
N ILE A 206 -23.68 1.87 -13.18
CA ILE A 206 -23.42 0.95 -12.05
C ILE A 206 -23.46 -0.50 -12.51
N TRP A 207 -24.43 -0.85 -13.36
CA TRP A 207 -24.56 -2.22 -13.85
C TRP A 207 -23.29 -2.69 -14.57
N ARG A 208 -22.72 -1.84 -15.45
CA ARG A 208 -21.45 -2.15 -16.13
C ARG A 208 -20.29 -2.31 -15.14
N ALA A 209 -20.26 -1.48 -14.09
CA ALA A 209 -19.24 -1.56 -13.06
C ALA A 209 -19.35 -2.83 -12.20
N GLN A 210 -20.57 -3.22 -11.83
CA GLN A 210 -20.83 -4.49 -11.12
C GLN A 210 -20.43 -5.69 -11.97
N LEU A 211 -20.77 -5.68 -13.26
CA LEU A 211 -20.36 -6.71 -14.20
C LEU A 211 -18.83 -6.77 -14.33
N GLY A 212 -18.16 -5.62 -14.45
CA GLY A 212 -16.70 -5.55 -14.49
C GLY A 212 -16.03 -6.09 -13.21
N ASN A 213 -16.56 -5.75 -12.02
CA ASN A 213 -16.06 -6.31 -10.77
C ASN A 213 -16.29 -7.82 -10.66
N TRP A 214 -17.43 -8.30 -11.13
CA TRP A 214 -17.72 -9.73 -11.18
C TRP A 214 -16.75 -10.46 -12.11
N MET A 215 -16.48 -9.91 -13.30
CA MET A 215 -15.51 -10.46 -14.24
C MET A 215 -14.10 -10.48 -13.64
N ASN A 216 -13.66 -9.39 -12.99
CA ASN A 216 -12.35 -9.32 -12.34
C ASN A 216 -12.21 -10.34 -11.21
N ARG A 217 -13.28 -10.56 -10.43
CA ARG A 217 -13.30 -11.54 -9.33
C ARG A 217 -13.17 -12.98 -9.86
N HIS A 218 -13.83 -13.29 -10.97
CA HIS A 218 -13.84 -14.65 -11.55
C HIS A 218 -12.90 -14.77 -12.75
N ARG A 219 -11.89 -13.88 -12.84
CA ARG A 219 -10.99 -13.84 -14.01
C ARG A 219 -10.32 -15.18 -14.25
N ASP A 220 -9.81 -15.82 -13.21
CA ASP A 220 -9.11 -17.11 -13.33
C ASP A 220 -10.05 -18.23 -13.80
N GLU A 221 -11.29 -18.26 -13.29
CA GLU A 221 -12.31 -19.22 -13.72
C GLU A 221 -12.69 -19.00 -15.19
N LEU A 222 -12.87 -17.74 -15.59
CA LEU A 222 -13.17 -17.37 -16.96
C LEU A 222 -12.02 -17.75 -17.91
N GLU A 223 -10.77 -17.49 -17.53
CA GLU A 223 -9.60 -17.88 -18.32
C GLU A 223 -9.43 -19.40 -18.40
N MET A 224 -9.73 -20.13 -17.33
CA MET A 224 -9.72 -21.60 -17.33
C MET A 224 -10.78 -22.16 -18.29
N VAL A 225 -12.01 -21.64 -18.25
CA VAL A 225 -13.08 -22.04 -19.16
C VAL A 225 -12.71 -21.73 -20.61
N LYS A 226 -12.22 -20.51 -20.89
CA LYS A 226 -11.77 -20.11 -22.23
C LYS A 226 -10.67 -21.03 -22.77
N THR A 227 -9.66 -21.30 -21.95
CA THR A 227 -8.53 -22.16 -22.33
C THR A 227 -9.01 -23.58 -22.61
N THR A 228 -9.90 -24.11 -21.77
CA THR A 228 -10.46 -25.47 -21.94
C THR A 228 -11.30 -25.57 -23.22
N MET A 229 -12.16 -24.58 -23.50
CA MET A 229 -12.95 -24.53 -24.73
C MET A 229 -12.07 -24.42 -25.98
N LEU A 230 -11.01 -23.61 -25.92
CA LEU A 230 -10.06 -23.48 -27.02
C LEU A 230 -9.32 -24.80 -27.30
N LEU A 231 -8.82 -25.47 -26.25
CA LEU A 231 -8.16 -26.77 -26.39
C LEU A 231 -9.11 -27.83 -26.96
N ALA A 232 -10.36 -27.86 -26.51
CA ALA A 232 -11.38 -28.77 -27.05
C ALA A 232 -11.66 -28.48 -28.53
N PHE A 233 -11.80 -27.21 -28.91
CA PHE A 233 -11.98 -26.81 -30.30
C PHE A 233 -10.81 -27.22 -31.19
N VAL A 234 -9.56 -26.98 -30.75
CA VAL A 234 -8.35 -27.39 -31.47
C VAL A 234 -8.28 -28.91 -31.60
N ALA A 235 -8.59 -29.65 -30.54
CA ALA A 235 -8.62 -31.12 -30.58
C ALA A 235 -9.65 -31.65 -31.59
N MET A 236 -10.86 -31.07 -31.61
CA MET A 236 -11.88 -31.44 -32.60
C MET A 236 -11.43 -31.15 -34.03
N ALA A 237 -10.82 -29.98 -34.27
CA ALA A 237 -10.29 -29.63 -35.60
C ALA A 237 -9.17 -30.58 -36.05
N VAL A 238 -8.28 -31.00 -35.14
CA VAL A 238 -7.22 -31.98 -35.43
C VAL A 238 -7.81 -33.37 -35.74
N LEU A 239 -8.80 -33.82 -34.96
CA LEU A 239 -9.46 -35.11 -35.19
C LEU A 239 -10.20 -35.13 -36.53
N GLN A 240 -10.87 -34.02 -36.88
CA GLN A 240 -11.51 -33.86 -38.19
C GLN A 240 -10.47 -33.88 -39.32
N TRP A 241 -9.35 -33.16 -39.17
CA TRP A 241 -8.26 -33.18 -40.16
C TRP A 241 -7.62 -34.57 -40.33
N ALA A 242 -7.50 -35.33 -39.24
CA ALA A 242 -6.98 -36.69 -39.24
C ALA A 242 -8.00 -37.74 -39.72
N GLY A 243 -9.22 -37.33 -40.09
CA GLY A 243 -10.24 -38.22 -40.66
C GLY A 243 -10.96 -39.12 -39.65
N TYR A 244 -10.95 -38.76 -38.36
CA TYR A 244 -11.73 -39.46 -37.34
C TYR A 244 -13.21 -39.05 -37.30
N PHE A 245 -13.59 -37.97 -38.02
CA PHE A 245 -14.94 -37.46 -38.19
C PHE A 245 -15.19 -37.02 -39.64
#